data_AF-A0A081AST2-F1
#
_entry.id   AF-A0A081AST2-F1
#
_cell.length_a   1.000
_cell.length_b   1.000
_cell.length_c   1.000
_cell.angle_alpha   90.00
_cell.angle_beta   90.00
_cell.angle_gamma   90.00
#
_symmetry.space_group_name_H-M   'P 1'
#
loop_
_entity.id
_entity.type
_entity.pdbx_description
1 polymer ?
#
loop_
_entity_poly.entity_id
_entity_poly.type
_entity_poly.pdbx_seq_one_letter_code
_entity_poly.pdbx_strand_id
1 'polypeptide(L)'
;LWMPVRDVWLSTNPFLPMINNVNSCAWFDFYCHMEKIRRKNNFLKLKEAHYFASPEDGVLSPWQASHLGHYSEVNSLEEIETQFESLTIVEMHDTVEYKEDTYGLRTLDERGALFRYTASGIPHCCWLYDFPKFHTDGLCEFHPLYDKFVYKVLW
;
A
#
# COMPACT_ATOMS: atom_id res chain seq x y z
N LEU A 1 -5.91 -1.31 6.99
CA LEU A 1 -5.02 -2.21 6.24
C LEU A 1 -5.86 -3.13 5.37
N TRP A 2 -5.28 -3.71 4.31
CA TRP A 2 -5.93 -4.77 3.53
C TRP A 2 -6.31 -5.93 4.45
N MET A 3 -7.43 -6.60 4.17
CA MET A 3 -7.83 -7.79 4.92
C MET A 3 -7.96 -8.96 3.94
N PRO A 4 -7.37 -10.13 4.23
CA PRO A 4 -7.34 -11.28 3.32
C PRO A 4 -8.72 -11.82 2.89
N VAL A 5 -9.83 -11.38 3.49
CA VAL A 5 -11.18 -11.75 3.06
C VAL A 5 -11.81 -10.57 2.33
N ARG A 6 -11.72 -10.59 1.00
CA ARG A 6 -12.05 -9.44 0.13
C ARG A 6 -13.46 -8.90 0.34
N ASP A 7 -14.47 -9.76 0.35
CA ASP A 7 -15.87 -9.31 0.42
C ASP A 7 -16.20 -8.64 1.77
N VAL A 8 -15.63 -9.17 2.85
CA VAL A 8 -15.75 -8.56 4.17
C VAL A 8 -14.99 -7.24 4.20
N TRP A 9 -13.81 -7.15 3.59
CA TRP A 9 -13.05 -5.90 3.49
C TRP A 9 -13.82 -4.82 2.71
N LEU A 10 -14.39 -5.16 1.55
CA LEU A 10 -15.17 -4.26 0.71
C LEU A 10 -16.45 -3.76 1.41
N SER A 11 -17.08 -4.59 2.24
CA SER A 11 -18.35 -4.26 2.90
C SER A 11 -18.19 -3.52 4.24
N THR A 12 -17.07 -3.74 4.94
CA THR A 12 -16.86 -3.20 6.30
C THR A 12 -15.92 -1.99 6.33
N ASN A 13 -15.03 -1.83 5.35
CA ASN A 13 -14.10 -0.72 5.32
C ASN A 13 -14.66 0.44 4.49
N PRO A 14 -15.04 1.58 5.09
CA PRO A 14 -15.65 2.68 4.36
C PRO A 14 -14.64 3.53 3.58
N PHE A 15 -13.34 3.34 3.79
CA PHE A 15 -12.29 4.26 3.33
C PHE A 15 -11.35 3.62 2.31
N LEU A 16 -10.72 2.50 2.64
CA LEU A 16 -9.67 1.91 1.79
C LEU A 16 -10.19 1.44 0.42
N PRO A 17 -11.33 0.74 0.31
CA PRO A 17 -11.92 0.41 -0.99
C PRO A 17 -12.22 1.64 -1.86
N MET A 18 -12.57 2.77 -1.23
CA MET A 18 -12.91 4.01 -1.92
C MET A 18 -11.65 4.69 -2.50
N ILE A 19 -10.55 4.77 -1.74
CA ILE A 19 -9.29 5.37 -2.24
C ILE A 19 -8.58 4.48 -3.25
N ASN A 20 -8.65 3.14 -3.09
CA ASN A 20 -8.18 2.17 -4.08
C ASN A 20 -9.15 2.01 -5.26
N ASN A 21 -10.27 2.72 -5.23
CA ASN A 21 -11.27 2.74 -6.30
C ASN A 21 -11.81 1.35 -6.67
N VAL A 22 -11.83 0.42 -5.71
CA VAL A 22 -12.37 -0.94 -5.80
C VAL A 22 -13.74 -1.07 -5.13
N ASN A 23 -14.24 0.00 -4.52
CA ASN A 23 -15.60 0.03 -3.97
C ASN A 23 -16.63 -0.32 -5.06
N SER A 24 -17.65 -1.07 -4.65
CA SER A 24 -18.79 -1.43 -5.49
C SER A 24 -19.66 -0.20 -5.77
N CYS A 25 -20.16 -0.11 -7.01
CA CYS A 25 -21.19 0.85 -7.42
C CYS A 25 -22.35 0.06 -8.03
N ALA A 26 -23.59 0.39 -7.69
CA ALA A 26 -24.72 -0.11 -8.45
C ALA A 26 -24.62 0.39 -9.91
N TRP A 27 -25.10 -0.40 -10.88
CA TRP A 27 -24.98 -0.02 -12.30
C TRP A 27 -25.67 1.31 -12.63
N PHE A 28 -26.74 1.64 -11.90
CA PHE A 28 -27.49 2.90 -12.04
C PHE A 28 -26.96 4.04 -11.16
N ASP A 29 -25.94 3.80 -10.33
CA ASP A 29 -25.34 4.84 -9.48
C ASP A 29 -24.29 5.64 -10.25
N PHE A 30 -24.79 6.53 -11.13
CA PHE A 30 -23.95 7.39 -11.96
C PHE A 30 -23.01 8.26 -11.13
N TYR A 31 -23.42 8.69 -9.94
CA TYR A 31 -22.58 9.50 -9.07
C TYR A 31 -21.36 8.70 -8.58
N CYS A 32 -21.57 7.47 -8.11
CA CYS A 32 -20.48 6.59 -7.71
C CYS A 32 -19.48 6.36 -8.85
N HIS A 33 -19.96 6.05 -10.07
CA HIS A 33 -19.08 5.85 -11.24
C HIS A 33 -18.30 7.11 -11.62
N MET A 34 -18.95 8.28 -11.58
CA MET A 34 -18.28 9.57 -11.85
C MET A 34 -17.20 9.87 -10.81
N GLU A 35 -17.46 9.59 -9.54
CA GLU A 35 -16.47 9.76 -8.47
C GLU A 35 -15.29 8.80 -8.65
N LYS A 36 -15.52 7.57 -9.14
CA LYS A 36 -14.43 6.64 -9.47
C LYS A 36 -13.53 7.18 -10.57
N ILE A 37 -14.10 7.73 -11.64
CA ILE A 37 -13.35 8.39 -12.71
C ILE A 37 -12.57 9.60 -12.17
N ARG A 38 -13.21 10.42 -11.33
CA ARG A 38 -12.60 11.61 -10.73
C ARG A 38 -11.38 11.26 -9.89
N ARG A 39 -11.45 10.22 -9.05
CA ARG A 39 -10.32 9.78 -8.20
C ARG A 39 -9.14 9.30 -9.04
N LYS A 40 -9.39 8.46 -10.05
CA LYS A 40 -8.36 8.02 -11.00
C LYS A 40 -7.67 9.19 -11.68
N ASN A 41 -8.45 10.12 -12.22
CA ASN A 41 -7.91 11.32 -12.87
C ASN A 41 -7.11 12.22 -11.91
N ASN A 42 -7.48 12.27 -10.63
CA ASN A 42 -6.74 13.03 -9.64
C ASN A 42 -5.40 12.38 -9.28
N PHE A 43 -5.37 11.06 -9.08
CA PHE A 43 -4.13 10.34 -8.80
C PHE A 43 -3.12 10.50 -9.95
N LEU A 44 -3.59 10.46 -11.20
CA LEU A 44 -2.75 10.64 -12.39
C LEU A 44 -2.16 12.05 -12.56
N LYS A 45 -2.55 13.03 -11.72
CA LYS A 45 -1.90 14.36 -11.68
C LYS A 45 -0.57 14.36 -10.95
N LEU A 46 -0.27 13.32 -10.15
CA LEU A 46 1.03 13.20 -9.47
C LEU A 46 2.14 13.23 -10.51
N LYS A 47 3.17 14.07 -10.33
CA LYS A 47 4.33 14.02 -11.22
C LYS A 47 5.05 12.70 -11.07
N GLU A 48 5.31 12.34 -9.82
CA GLU A 48 5.95 11.09 -9.40
C GLU A 48 5.34 10.66 -8.06
N ALA A 49 5.35 9.35 -7.78
CA ALA A 49 4.96 8.78 -6.50
C ALA A 49 6.08 7.89 -5.97
N HIS A 50 6.60 8.22 -4.79
CA HIS A 50 7.73 7.53 -4.17
C HIS A 50 7.27 6.80 -2.90
N TYR A 51 7.43 5.49 -2.90
CA TYR A 51 7.03 4.59 -1.82
C TYR A 51 8.26 4.02 -1.13
N PHE A 52 8.33 4.15 0.19
CA PHE A 52 9.45 3.68 1.01
C PHE A 52 8.96 2.58 1.95
N ALA A 53 9.69 1.47 2.01
CA ALA A 53 9.34 0.34 2.86
C ALA A 53 10.57 -0.31 3.46
N SER A 54 10.36 -1.03 4.58
CA SER A 54 11.39 -1.77 5.28
C SER A 54 10.85 -3.14 5.70
N PRO A 55 11.55 -4.24 5.44
CA PRO A 55 11.21 -5.55 6.00
C PRO A 55 11.13 -5.54 7.53
N GLU A 56 11.90 -4.66 8.17
CA GLU A 56 11.99 -4.47 9.60
C GLU A 56 11.04 -3.36 10.13
N ASP A 57 10.07 -2.90 9.33
CA ASP A 57 9.07 -1.92 9.75
C ASP A 57 8.39 -2.35 11.07
N GLY A 58 8.00 -3.62 11.16
CA GLY A 58 7.53 -4.25 12.40
C GLY A 58 6.16 -3.79 12.89
N VAL A 59 5.47 -2.91 12.16
CA VAL A 59 4.10 -2.46 12.48
C VAL A 59 3.14 -2.77 11.33
N LEU A 60 3.50 -2.41 10.11
CA LEU A 60 2.74 -2.76 8.92
C LEU A 60 2.97 -4.24 8.56
N SER A 61 1.88 -5.00 8.51
CA SER A 61 1.89 -6.43 8.19
C SER A 61 0.88 -6.73 7.08
N PRO A 62 1.33 -7.16 5.88
CA PRO A 62 2.73 -7.36 5.50
C PRO A 62 3.42 -6.01 5.24
N TRP A 63 4.73 -5.92 5.42
CA TRP A 63 5.48 -4.67 5.18
C TRP A 63 5.41 -4.23 3.71
N GLN A 64 5.19 -5.19 2.80
CA GLN A 64 4.94 -4.95 1.37
C GLN A 64 3.68 -4.12 1.10
N ALA A 65 2.80 -3.92 2.09
CA ALA A 65 1.71 -2.96 1.98
C ALA A 65 2.20 -1.54 1.64
N SER A 66 3.37 -1.14 2.15
CA SER A 66 4.02 0.12 1.78
C SER A 66 4.50 0.15 0.33
N HIS A 67 4.69 -1.02 -0.29
CA HIS A 67 5.00 -1.22 -1.72
C HIS A 67 3.78 -1.58 -2.55
N LEU A 68 2.57 -1.31 -2.03
CA LEU A 68 1.29 -1.55 -2.72
C LEU A 68 1.01 -3.02 -3.00
N GLY A 69 1.65 -3.94 -2.28
CA GLY A 69 1.29 -5.35 -2.23
C GLY A 69 0.39 -5.67 -1.03
N HIS A 70 -0.06 -6.92 -0.94
CA HIS A 70 -0.84 -7.39 0.20
C HIS A 70 -0.79 -8.92 0.33
N TYR A 71 -1.36 -9.49 1.40
CA TYR A 71 -1.52 -10.94 1.50
C TYR A 71 -2.51 -11.49 0.45
N SER A 72 -2.29 -12.70 -0.02
CA SER A 72 -3.26 -13.45 -0.83
C SER A 72 -4.62 -13.55 -0.14
N GLU A 73 -5.68 -13.68 -0.93
CA GLU A 73 -7.05 -13.75 -0.41
C GLU A 73 -7.39 -15.17 0.08
N VAL A 74 -8.30 -15.24 1.06
CA VAL A 74 -8.97 -16.45 1.57
C VAL A 74 -10.49 -16.23 1.58
N ASN A 75 -11.27 -17.31 1.65
CA ASN A 75 -12.72 -17.22 1.42
C ASN A 75 -13.52 -16.79 2.67
N SER A 76 -12.95 -16.94 3.88
CA SER A 76 -13.65 -16.64 5.12
C SER A 76 -12.72 -16.16 6.22
N LEU A 77 -13.29 -15.52 7.25
CA LEU A 77 -12.51 -15.05 8.41
C LEU A 77 -11.88 -16.22 9.19
N GLU A 78 -12.52 -17.39 9.22
CA GLU A 78 -11.99 -18.61 9.86
C GLU A 78 -10.77 -19.16 9.11
N GLU A 79 -10.74 -19.02 7.78
CA GLU A 79 -9.57 -19.39 6.98
C GLU A 79 -8.36 -18.51 7.29
N ILE A 80 -8.55 -17.27 7.75
CA ILE A 80 -7.40 -16.45 8.20
C ILE A 80 -6.70 -17.15 9.37
N GLU A 81 -7.44 -17.61 10.38
CA GLU A 81 -6.84 -18.22 11.58
C GLU A 81 -6.15 -19.55 11.27
N THR A 82 -6.75 -20.35 10.38
CA THR A 82 -6.27 -21.69 10.05
C THR A 82 -5.21 -21.72 8.94
N GLN A 83 -5.15 -20.69 8.10
CA GLN A 83 -4.28 -20.64 6.92
C GLN A 83 -3.34 -19.43 6.91
N PHE A 84 -3.19 -18.70 8.01
CA PHE A 84 -2.33 -17.50 8.07
C PHE A 84 -0.91 -17.76 7.52
N GLU A 85 -0.31 -18.90 7.88
CA GLU A 85 1.04 -19.26 7.44
C GLU A 85 1.15 -19.62 5.95
N SER A 86 0.04 -19.96 5.29
CA SER A 86 0.01 -20.25 3.86
C SER A 86 -0.23 -18.99 3.01
N LEU A 87 -0.58 -17.86 3.63
CA LEU A 87 -0.77 -16.61 2.92
C LEU A 87 0.54 -16.19 2.25
N THR A 88 0.46 -15.98 0.95
CA THR A 88 1.58 -15.48 0.15
C THR A 88 1.44 -13.99 -0.07
N ILE A 89 2.51 -13.36 -0.55
CA ILE A 89 2.46 -11.95 -0.92
C ILE A 89 2.03 -11.82 -2.37
N VAL A 90 0.96 -11.06 -2.58
CA VAL A 90 0.56 -10.55 -3.89
C VAL A 90 1.31 -9.23 -4.10
N GLU A 91 2.26 -9.27 -5.03
CA GLU A 91 3.02 -8.08 -5.43
C GLU A 91 2.12 -7.10 -6.19
N MET A 92 2.47 -5.81 -6.16
CA MET A 92 1.67 -4.72 -6.75
C MET A 92 1.13 -5.04 -8.16
N HIS A 93 1.99 -5.55 -9.04
CA HIS A 93 1.67 -5.87 -10.44
C HIS A 93 0.60 -6.95 -10.58
N ASP A 94 0.41 -7.77 -9.54
CA ASP A 94 -0.56 -8.84 -9.51
C ASP A 94 -1.89 -8.48 -8.82
N THR A 95 -1.96 -7.30 -8.20
CA THR A 95 -3.18 -6.81 -7.53
C THR A 95 -4.28 -6.46 -8.53
N VAL A 96 -5.54 -6.45 -8.06
CA VAL A 96 -6.69 -5.99 -8.85
C VAL A 96 -6.53 -4.52 -9.22
N GLU A 97 -6.05 -3.71 -8.28
CA GLU A 97 -5.77 -2.29 -8.44
C GLU A 97 -4.86 -2.00 -9.64
N TYR A 98 -3.82 -2.82 -9.84
CA TYR A 98 -2.92 -2.70 -10.98
C TYR A 98 -3.50 -3.32 -12.25
N LYS A 99 -4.00 -4.55 -12.18
CA LYS A 99 -4.53 -5.29 -13.35
C LYS A 99 -5.72 -4.60 -13.99
N GLU A 100 -6.59 -3.98 -13.19
CA GLU A 100 -7.75 -3.22 -13.67
C GLU A 100 -7.48 -1.72 -13.75
N ASP A 101 -6.29 -1.27 -13.32
CA ASP A 101 -5.88 0.13 -13.28
C ASP A 101 -6.93 1.02 -12.59
N THR A 102 -7.42 0.56 -11.44
CA THR A 102 -8.66 1.06 -10.82
C THR A 102 -8.58 2.54 -10.48
N TYR A 103 -7.46 2.98 -9.91
CA TYR A 103 -7.20 4.38 -9.59
C TYR A 103 -6.06 5.01 -10.43
N GLY A 104 -5.61 4.35 -11.49
CA GLY A 104 -4.52 4.84 -12.33
C GLY A 104 -3.14 4.35 -11.89
N LEU A 105 -3.06 3.33 -11.04
CA LEU A 105 -1.80 2.76 -10.55
C LEU A 105 -0.90 2.25 -11.69
N ARG A 106 -1.44 1.39 -12.56
CA ARG A 106 -0.69 0.87 -13.70
C ARG A 106 -0.33 1.97 -14.68
N THR A 107 -1.26 2.89 -14.95
CA THR A 107 -0.99 4.04 -15.83
C THR A 107 0.16 4.91 -15.26
N LEU A 108 0.25 5.09 -13.94
CA LEU A 108 1.33 5.85 -13.29
C LEU A 108 2.68 5.10 -13.38
N ASP A 109 2.66 3.79 -13.17
CA ASP A 109 3.83 2.92 -13.26
C ASP A 109 4.39 2.83 -14.69
N GLU A 110 3.54 2.55 -15.68
CA GLU A 110 3.93 2.40 -17.09
C GLU A 110 4.52 3.68 -17.69
N ARG A 111 4.11 4.86 -17.20
CA ARG A 111 4.71 6.14 -17.62
C ARG A 111 6.03 6.47 -16.91
N GLY A 112 6.52 5.59 -16.03
CA GLY A 112 7.76 5.76 -15.29
C GLY A 112 7.67 6.76 -14.12
N ALA A 113 6.47 7.00 -13.58
CA ALA A 113 6.23 7.98 -12.52
C ALA A 113 5.95 7.33 -11.15
N LEU A 114 6.21 6.03 -10.99
CA LEU A 114 6.05 5.31 -9.74
C LEU A 114 7.37 4.65 -9.34
N PHE A 115 7.80 4.89 -8.10
CA PHE A 115 9.07 4.42 -7.57
C PHE A 115 8.88 3.74 -6.23
N ARG A 116 9.52 2.58 -6.04
CA ARG A 116 9.48 1.79 -4.80
C ARG A 116 10.90 1.58 -4.28
N TYR A 117 11.15 2.00 -3.05
CA TYR A 117 12.45 1.95 -2.38
C TYR A 117 12.37 1.03 -1.16
N THR A 118 13.12 -0.08 -1.20
CA THR A 118 13.26 -0.96 -0.03
C THR A 118 14.54 -0.59 0.72
N ALA A 119 14.40 -0.34 2.02
CA ALA A 119 15.49 -0.01 2.90
C ALA A 119 15.49 -0.94 4.11
N SER A 120 16.59 -1.64 4.34
CA SER A 120 16.73 -2.62 5.42
C SER A 120 17.01 -1.96 6.77
N GLY A 121 16.53 -2.57 7.84
CA GLY A 121 16.87 -2.26 9.23
C GLY A 121 16.18 -1.00 9.77
N ILE A 122 15.09 -0.57 9.14
CA ILE A 122 14.37 0.64 9.52
C ILE A 122 13.05 0.25 10.21
N PRO A 123 12.89 0.53 11.51
CA PRO A 123 11.61 0.35 12.19
C PRO A 123 10.59 1.40 11.77
N HIS A 124 9.30 1.08 11.85
CA HIS A 124 8.19 1.92 11.38
C HIS A 124 8.29 3.38 11.81
N CYS A 125 8.49 3.59 13.11
CA CYS A 125 8.53 4.92 13.70
C CYS A 125 9.71 5.77 13.20
N CYS A 126 10.81 5.14 12.76
CA CYS A 126 12.00 5.85 12.30
C CYS A 126 11.80 6.56 10.94
N TRP A 127 10.74 6.23 10.21
CA TRP A 127 10.32 7.00 9.04
C TRP A 127 9.77 8.40 9.41
N LEU A 128 9.45 8.63 10.69
CA LEU A 128 8.77 9.85 11.15
C LEU A 128 9.57 10.62 12.22
N TYR A 129 10.27 9.91 13.11
CA TYR A 129 11.03 10.49 14.22
C TYR A 129 12.03 9.48 14.79
N ASP A 130 13.00 9.95 15.57
CA ASP A 130 14.02 9.06 16.16
C ASP A 130 13.38 7.96 17.02
N PHE A 131 13.81 6.71 16.80
CA PHE A 131 13.18 5.56 17.45
C PHE A 131 14.19 4.48 17.85
N PRO A 132 14.05 3.83 19.03
CA PRO A 132 14.94 2.75 19.44
C PRO A 132 14.94 1.60 18.44
N LYS A 133 16.10 1.02 18.17
CA LYS A 133 16.17 -0.21 17.36
C LYS A 133 15.61 -1.38 18.16
N PHE A 134 14.82 -2.24 17.53
CA PHE A 134 14.16 -3.36 18.23
C PHE A 134 15.10 -4.53 18.58
N HIS A 135 16.12 -4.79 17.76
CA HIS A 135 16.97 -5.99 17.87
C HIS A 135 18.42 -5.70 18.26
N THR A 136 18.79 -4.43 18.38
CA THR A 136 20.16 -4.00 18.68
C THR A 136 20.12 -2.75 19.54
N ASP A 137 21.16 -2.53 20.33
CA ASP A 137 21.29 -1.28 21.07
C ASP A 137 21.39 -0.06 20.14
N GLY A 138 20.89 1.07 20.62
CA GLY A 138 21.00 2.37 19.97
C GLY A 138 19.70 2.87 19.34
N LEU A 139 19.83 4.03 18.68
CA LEU A 139 18.73 4.78 18.09
C LEU A 139 18.78 4.68 16.56
N CYS A 140 17.62 4.54 15.95
CA CYS A 140 17.44 4.88 14.55
C CYS A 140 17.11 6.37 14.49
N GLU A 141 17.98 7.15 13.86
CA GLU A 141 17.81 8.60 13.73
C GLU A 141 17.07 8.94 12.43
N PHE A 142 16.02 9.73 12.53
CA PHE A 142 15.17 10.10 11.41
C PHE A 142 15.92 10.97 10.39
N HIS A 143 16.68 11.97 10.83
CA HIS A 143 17.28 12.94 9.92
C HIS A 143 18.30 12.29 8.95
N PRO A 144 19.27 11.47 9.42
CA PRO A 144 20.18 10.76 8.54
C PRO A 144 19.47 9.79 7.57
N LEU A 145 18.38 9.17 8.00
CA LEU A 145 17.55 8.29 7.18
C LEU A 145 16.81 9.09 6.09
N TYR A 146 16.19 10.20 6.47
CA TYR A 146 15.49 11.10 5.56
C TYR A 146 16.44 11.62 4.48
N ASP A 147 17.62 12.10 4.86
CA ASP A 147 18.64 12.57 3.92
C ASP A 147 19.13 11.46 2.98
N LYS A 148 19.27 10.25 3.51
CA LYS A 148 19.77 9.10 2.75
C LYS A 148 18.78 8.64 1.68
N PHE A 149 17.49 8.57 2.01
CA PHE A 149 16.46 7.92 1.17
C PHE A 149 15.46 8.90 0.55
N VAL A 150 14.94 9.85 1.33
CA VAL A 150 13.80 10.69 0.93
C VAL A 150 14.27 12.00 0.29
N TYR A 151 15.20 12.70 0.91
CA TYR A 151 15.62 14.03 0.45
C TYR A 151 16.16 14.02 -0.99
N LYS A 152 16.81 12.94 -1.39
CA LYS A 152 17.42 12.79 -2.73
C LYS A 152 16.41 12.71 -3.86
N VAL A 153 15.14 12.40 -3.58
CA VAL A 153 14.10 12.24 -4.60
C VAL A 153 13.12 13.42 -4.64
N LEU A 154 13.39 14.49 -3.89
CA LEU A 154 12.53 15.68 -3.86
C LEU A 154 12.89 16.73 -4.93
N TRP A 155 13.93 16.48 -5.75
CA TRP A 155 14.54 17.46 -6.66
C TRP A 155 14.60 16.96 -8.09
#